data_AF-A0A350P3C2-F1
#
_entry.id   AF-A0A350P3C2-F1
#
_cell.length_a   1.000
_cell.length_b   1.000
_cell.length_c   1.000
_cell.angle_alpha   90.00
_cell.angle_beta   90.00
_cell.angle_gamma   90.00
#
_symmetry.space_group_name_H-M   'P 1'
#
loop_
_entity.id
_entity.type
_entity.pdbx_description
1 polymer ?
#
loop_
_entity_poly.entity_id
_entity_poly.type
_entity_poly.pdbx_seq_one_letter_code
_entity_poly.pdbx_strand_id
1 'polypeptide(L)'
;MSAPIAIKPLYEQLDNCLINDKFRLKRRIQQLAKQIKDKGDKSANSAGDERLAAEHEKLLADLQKSLSACELRQQNLPEVSYPPLPVSDKKDDIKAAIAAHQV
;
A
#
# COMPACT_ATOMS: atom_id res chain seq x y z
N MET A 1 11.58 29.99 -3.71
CA MET A 1 10.16 29.85 -4.11
C MET A 1 9.78 28.39 -3.88
N SER A 2 9.09 28.09 -2.78
CA SER A 2 8.65 26.70 -2.50
C SER A 2 7.45 26.38 -3.38
N ALA A 3 7.49 25.24 -4.07
CA ALA A 3 6.39 24.79 -4.92
C ALA A 3 5.12 24.55 -4.07
N PRO A 4 3.90 24.80 -4.61
CA PRO A 4 2.67 24.53 -3.88
C PRO A 4 2.56 23.03 -3.56
N ILE A 5 2.37 22.70 -2.28
CA ILE A 5 2.24 21.31 -1.82
C ILE A 5 0.91 20.74 -2.33
N ALA A 6 0.98 19.85 -3.32
CA ALA A 6 -0.19 19.20 -3.92
C ALA A 6 -0.56 17.93 -3.14
N ILE A 7 -1.68 17.96 -2.43
CA ILE A 7 -2.10 16.86 -1.53
C ILE A 7 -2.89 15.76 -2.24
N LYS A 8 -3.71 16.13 -3.23
CA LYS A 8 -4.54 15.18 -4.01
C LYS A 8 -3.74 13.99 -4.59
N PRO A 9 -2.61 14.19 -5.29
CA PRO A 9 -1.87 13.07 -5.88
C PRO A 9 -1.32 12.09 -4.82
N LEU A 10 -1.05 12.57 -3.60
CA LEU A 10 -0.58 11.71 -2.51
C LEU A 10 -1.64 10.69 -2.09
N TYR A 11 -2.92 11.05 -2.15
CA TYR A 11 -4.01 10.11 -1.84
C TYR A 11 -4.17 9.03 -2.89
N GLU A 12 -3.96 9.35 -4.17
CA GLU A 12 -4.04 8.39 -5.28
C GLU A 12 -2.92 7.34 -5.19
N GLN A 13 -1.72 7.74 -4.76
CA GLN A 13 -0.58 6.82 -4.61
C GLN A 13 -0.74 5.84 -3.44
N LEU A 14 -1.61 6.12 -2.45
CA LEU A 14 -1.81 5.25 -1.29
C LEU A 14 -2.38 3.87 -1.67
N ASP A 15 -3.11 3.77 -2.77
CA ASP A 15 -3.73 2.51 -3.19
C ASP A 15 -2.69 1.51 -3.72
N ASN A 16 -1.54 2.01 -4.21
CA ASN A 16 -0.46 1.19 -4.74
C ASN A 16 0.63 0.86 -3.69
N CYS A 17 0.54 1.43 -2.49
CA CYS A 17 1.49 1.20 -1.41
C CYS A 17 1.21 -0.11 -0.64
N LEU A 18 2.17 -0.53 0.20
CA LEU A 18 1.97 -1.67 1.09
C LEU A 18 0.78 -1.43 2.02
N ILE A 19 -0.07 -2.44 2.20
CA ILE A 19 -1.25 -2.39 3.07
C ILE A 19 -0.89 -1.93 4.50
N ASN A 20 0.25 -2.40 5.02
CA ASN A 20 0.74 -2.05 6.36
C ASN A 20 1.09 -0.56 6.50
N ASP A 21 1.49 0.11 5.42
CA ASP A 21 1.86 1.52 5.41
C ASP A 21 0.67 2.46 5.13
N LYS A 22 -0.36 1.95 4.43
CA LYS A 22 -1.50 2.73 3.93
C LYS A 22 -2.16 3.60 5.02
N PHE A 23 -2.44 3.03 6.19
CA PHE A 23 -3.09 3.78 7.28
C PHE A 23 -2.17 4.87 7.87
N ARG A 24 -0.90 4.55 8.12
CA ARG A 24 0.09 5.49 8.66
C ARG A 24 0.30 6.66 7.71
N LEU A 25 0.47 6.38 6.42
CA LEU A 25 0.70 7.39 5.38
C LEU A 25 -0.54 8.26 5.19
N LYS A 26 -1.75 7.66 5.12
CA LYS A 26 -3.01 8.41 5.06
C LYS A 26 -3.16 9.40 6.22
N ARG A 27 -2.87 8.97 7.45
CA ARG A 27 -2.94 9.84 8.63
C ARG A 27 -1.96 11.02 8.53
N ARG A 28 -0.74 10.78 8.03
CA ARG A 28 0.25 11.86 7.85
C ARG A 28 -0.16 12.85 6.76
N ILE A 29 -0.73 12.38 5.66
CA ILE A 29 -1.29 13.25 4.60
C ILE A 29 -2.42 14.13 5.17
N GLN A 30 -3.31 13.56 5.98
CA GLN A 30 -4.39 14.32 6.64
C GLN A 30 -3.85 15.39 7.60
N GLN A 31 -2.82 15.07 8.38
CA GLN A 31 -2.17 16.02 9.29
C GLN A 31 -1.54 17.18 8.52
N LEU A 32 -0.81 16.87 7.44
CA LEU A 32 -0.15 17.86 6.59
C LEU A 32 -1.18 18.76 5.89
N ALA A 33 -2.30 18.19 5.43
CA ALA A 33 -3.41 18.96 4.87
C ALA A 33 -4.04 19.92 5.88
N LYS A 34 -4.22 19.47 7.12
CA LYS A 34 -4.72 20.33 8.19
C LYS A 34 -3.75 21.48 8.48
N GLN A 35 -2.45 21.21 8.58
CA GLN A 35 -1.43 22.23 8.83
C GLN A 35 -1.36 23.28 7.71
N ILE A 36 -1.48 22.87 6.44
CA ILE A 36 -1.55 23.80 5.30
C ILE A 36 -2.80 24.68 5.40
N LYS A 37 -3.95 24.09 5.73
CA LYS A 37 -5.21 24.84 5.90
C LYS A 37 -5.12 25.84 7.07
N ASP A 38 -4.65 25.39 8.23
CA ASP A 38 -4.53 26.22 9.44
C ASP A 38 -3.51 27.38 9.25
N LYS A 39 -2.53 27.20 8.35
CA LYS A 39 -1.58 28.26 7.96
C LYS A 39 -2.17 29.34 7.07
N GLY A 40 -3.09 28.99 6.16
CA GLY A 40 -3.75 29.95 5.29
C GLY A 40 -4.47 31.07 6.07
N ASP A 41 -4.90 30.76 7.30
CA ASP A 41 -5.59 31.69 8.21
C ASP A 41 -4.64 32.43 9.19
N LYS A 42 -3.38 32.01 9.35
CA LYS A 42 -2.48 32.53 10.39
C LYS A 42 -1.06 32.73 9.89
N SER A 43 -0.77 33.94 9.40
CA SER A 43 0.55 34.59 9.28
C SER A 43 1.67 33.84 8.53
N ALA A 44 2.22 34.49 7.51
CA ALA A 44 3.38 34.06 6.73
C ALA A 44 4.68 34.05 7.55
N ASN A 45 4.90 33.00 8.35
CA ASN A 45 6.18 32.73 9.01
C ASN A 45 7.01 31.74 8.17
N SER A 46 8.14 32.22 7.63
CA SER A 46 9.06 31.47 6.76
C SER A 46 9.58 30.17 7.38
N ALA A 47 9.91 30.16 8.67
CA ALA A 47 10.40 28.96 9.38
C ALA A 47 9.37 27.82 9.42
N GLY A 48 8.08 28.15 9.44
CA GLY A 48 7.04 27.13 9.34
C GLY A 48 6.96 26.52 7.94
N ASP A 49 7.30 27.28 6.89
CA ASP A 49 7.18 26.83 5.49
C ASP A 49 8.26 25.80 5.18
N GLU A 50 9.47 26.02 5.66
CA GLU A 50 10.58 25.06 5.56
C GLU A 50 10.26 23.75 6.28
N ARG A 51 9.65 23.80 7.46
CA ARG A 51 9.23 22.60 8.18
C ARG A 51 8.18 21.80 7.42
N LEU A 52 7.18 22.47 6.83
CA LEU A 52 6.15 21.79 6.04
C LEU A 52 6.73 21.20 4.75
N ALA A 53 7.65 21.91 4.10
CA ALA A 53 8.36 21.39 2.93
C ALA A 53 9.18 20.13 3.30
N ALA A 54 9.91 20.15 4.41
CA ALA A 54 10.67 18.99 4.89
C ALA A 54 9.77 17.81 5.30
N GLU A 55 8.62 18.07 5.94
CA GLU A 55 7.63 17.03 6.26
C GLU A 55 7.02 16.43 4.99
N HIS A 56 6.77 17.25 3.96
CA HIS A 56 6.29 16.81 2.65
C HIS A 56 7.33 15.95 1.91
N GLU A 57 8.59 16.37 1.87
CA GLU A 57 9.69 15.60 1.26
C GLU A 57 9.87 14.24 1.94
N LYS A 58 9.84 14.20 3.27
CA LYS A 58 9.89 12.92 4.01
C LYS A 58 8.73 12.01 3.65
N LEU A 59 7.54 12.57 3.49
CA LEU A 59 6.35 11.80 3.14
C LEU A 59 6.44 11.24 1.71
N LEU A 60 7.00 11.99 0.76
CA LEU A 60 7.30 11.51 -0.59
C LEU A 60 8.31 10.36 -0.57
N ALA A 61 9.39 10.50 0.20
CA ALA A 61 10.39 9.45 0.34
C ALA A 61 9.81 8.16 0.95
N ASP A 62 8.95 8.29 1.96
CA ASP A 62 8.26 7.15 2.58
C ASP A 62 7.26 6.47 1.61
N LEU A 63 6.55 7.25 0.78
CA LEU A 63 5.68 6.74 -0.27
C LEU A 63 6.49 5.95 -1.30
N GLN A 64 7.57 6.54 -1.83
CA GLN A 64 8.45 5.88 -2.80
C GLN A 64 9.02 4.57 -2.26
N LYS A 65 9.41 4.53 -0.97
CA LYS A 65 9.88 3.30 -0.33
C LYS A 65 8.81 2.21 -0.25
N SER A 66 7.56 2.59 0.01
CA SER A 66 6.45 1.63 0.07
C SER A 66 6.10 1.10 -1.33
N LEU A 67 6.10 1.97 -2.35
CA LEU A 67 5.86 1.60 -3.74
C LEU A 67 6.95 0.65 -4.28
N SER A 68 8.23 0.98 -4.07
CA SER A 68 9.33 0.13 -4.52
C SER A 68 9.32 -1.24 -3.85
N ALA A 69 8.88 -1.33 -2.59
CA ALA A 69 8.70 -2.60 -1.91
C ALA A 69 7.54 -3.43 -2.49
N CYS A 70 6.44 -2.80 -2.95
CA CYS A 70 5.38 -3.48 -3.69
C CYS A 70 5.90 -4.01 -5.03
N GLU A 71 6.59 -3.19 -5.82
CA GLU A 71 7.16 -3.57 -7.11
C GLU A 71 8.15 -4.74 -6.96
N LEU A 72 9.03 -4.67 -5.96
CA LEU A 72 9.99 -5.73 -5.65
C LEU A 72 9.27 -7.06 -5.34
N ARG A 73 8.15 -7.02 -4.61
CA ARG A 73 7.37 -8.23 -4.31
C ARG A 73 6.69 -8.80 -5.55
N GLN A 74 6.16 -7.94 -6.41
CA GLN A 74 5.54 -8.35 -7.67
C GLN A 74 6.57 -9.01 -8.60
N GLN A 75 7.76 -8.43 -8.72
CA GLN A 75 8.86 -8.97 -9.51
C GLN A 75 9.38 -10.31 -8.98
N ASN A 76 9.33 -10.52 -7.66
CA ASN A 76 9.78 -11.75 -7.01
C ASN A 76 8.65 -12.77 -6.77
N LEU A 77 7.46 -12.57 -7.34
CA LEU A 77 6.35 -13.51 -7.18
C LEU A 77 6.64 -14.78 -8.00
N PRO A 78 6.86 -15.95 -7.37
CA PRO A 78 7.14 -17.17 -8.11
C PRO A 78 5.85 -17.67 -8.78
N GLU A 79 6.01 -18.25 -9.96
CA GLU A 79 4.93 -18.98 -10.60
C GLU A 79 4.68 -20.28 -9.83
N VAL A 80 3.46 -20.43 -9.30
CA VAL A 80 3.07 -21.64 -8.55
C VAL A 80 2.61 -22.70 -9.53
N SER A 81 3.48 -23.69 -9.78
CA SER A 81 3.13 -24.88 -10.56
C SER A 81 2.90 -26.06 -9.61
N TYR A 82 1.68 -26.60 -9.61
CA TYR A 82 1.36 -27.79 -8.83
C TYR A 82 1.56 -29.04 -9.70
N PRO A 83 2.27 -30.07 -9.22
CA PRO A 83 2.34 -31.33 -9.92
C PRO A 83 0.96 -32.00 -9.97
N PRO A 84 0.70 -32.86 -10.97
CA PRO A 84 -0.51 -33.68 -10.99
C PRO A 84 -0.46 -34.62 -9.78
N LEU A 85 -1.27 -34.31 -8.77
CA LEU A 85 -1.40 -35.12 -7.57
C LEU A 85 -2.36 -36.28 -7.87
N PRO A 86 -2.01 -37.54 -7.52
CA PRO A 86 -2.82 -38.72 -7.83
C PRO A 86 -4.20 -38.70 -7.16
N VAL A 87 -4.40 -37.84 -6.16
CA VAL A 87 -5.71 -37.65 -5.51
C VAL A 87 -6.70 -36.93 -6.43
N SER A 88 -6.21 -36.11 -7.37
CA SER A 88 -7.01 -35.46 -8.40
C SER A 88 -7.54 -36.46 -9.42
N ASP A 89 -6.77 -37.51 -9.71
CA ASP A 89 -7.10 -38.56 -10.68
C ASP A 89 -7.93 -39.67 -10.04
N LYS A 90 -7.72 -39.96 -8.74
CA LYS A 90 -8.47 -40.98 -7.98
C LYS A 90 -9.80 -40.49 -7.41
N LYS A 91 -10.32 -39.34 -7.87
CA LYS A 91 -11.62 -38.82 -7.41
C LYS A 91 -12.74 -39.84 -7.58
N ASP A 92 -12.75 -40.55 -8.70
CA ASP A 92 -13.76 -41.56 -9.00
C ASP A 92 -13.58 -42.82 -8.15
N ASP A 93 -12.34 -43.26 -7.92
CA ASP A 93 -12.02 -44.40 -7.03
C ASP A 93 -12.44 -44.12 -5.57
N ILE A 94 -12.20 -42.90 -5.09
CA ILE A 94 -12.60 -42.47 -3.74
C ILE A 94 -14.12 -42.42 -3.63
N LYS A 95 -14.82 -41.93 -4.68
CA LYS A 95 -16.29 -41.89 -4.73
C LYS A 95 -16.90 -43.28 -4.70
N ALA A 96 -16.33 -44.23 -5.44
CA ALA A 96 -16.75 -45.63 -5.44
C ALA A 96 -16.53 -46.30 -4.08
N ALA A 97 -15.38 -46.06 -3.44
CA ALA A 97 -15.07 -46.62 -2.12
C ALA A 97 -16.02 -46.08 -1.02
N ILE A 98 -16.38 -44.80 -1.05
CA ILE A 98 -17.35 -44.20 -0.11
C ILE A 98 -18.74 -44.82 -0.29
N ALA A 99 -19.19 -45.01 -1.55
CA ALA A 99 -20.49 -45.62 -1.83
C ALA A 99 -20.56 -47.09 -1.37
N ALA A 100 -19.46 -47.83 -1.49
CA ALA A 100 -19.40 -49.25 -1.11
C ALA A 100 -19.28 -49.48 0.40
N HIS A 101 -18.79 -48.50 1.16
CA HIS A 101 -18.54 -48.61 2.60
C HIS A 101 -19.28 -47.55 3.44
N GLN A 102 -20.45 -47.11 2.98
CA GLN A 102 -21.35 -46.29 3.77
C GLN A 102 -22.03 -47.16 4.84
N VAL A 103 -21.68 -46.94 6.11
CA VAL A 103 -22.37 -47.52 7.29
C VAL A 103 -23.62 -46.70 7.60
#